data_AF-E0SNS7-F1
#
_entry.id   AF-E0SNS7-F1
#
_cell.length_a   1.000
_cell.length_b   1.000
_cell.length_c   1.000
_cell.angle_alpha   90.00
_cell.angle_beta   90.00
_cell.angle_gamma   90.00
#
_symmetry.space_group_name_H-M   'P 1'
#
loop_
_entity.id
_entity.type
_entity.pdbx_description
1 polymer ?
#
loop_
_entity_poly.entity_id
_entity_poly.type
_entity_poly.pdbx_seq_one_letter_code
_entity_poly.pdbx_strand_id
1 'polypeptide(L)'
;MVYIKIEDIAEILREFISDRYLVFMGFEEARILGSNIIGFIMDLSDKVSYSAIFFEYIISIDEVYPIAVIIQFAKDIAKNIPLSLVQKVLDRYRGYVYGSGDDMGLLIPIDNEIEIPMIMSIAIPEIMKVLFNYDVKPKIIGYEVVY
;
A
#
# COMPACT_ATOMS: atom_id res chain seq x y z
N MET A 1 13.29 -5.78 -12.74
CA MET A 1 12.00 -5.07 -12.75
C MET A 1 11.13 -5.77 -13.76
N VAL A 2 9.99 -6.31 -13.32
CA VAL A 2 9.02 -6.98 -14.19
C VAL A 2 7.80 -6.07 -14.26
N TYR A 3 7.52 -5.55 -15.43
CA TYR A 3 6.36 -4.68 -15.66
C TYR A 3 5.12 -5.52 -15.91
N ILE A 4 3.98 -5.04 -15.45
CA ILE A 4 2.72 -5.77 -15.40
C ILE A 4 1.71 -4.99 -16.22
N LYS A 5 0.86 -5.69 -16.97
CA LYS A 5 -0.24 -5.03 -17.66
C LYS A 5 -1.26 -4.52 -16.65
N ILE A 6 -1.91 -3.41 -16.99
CA ILE A 6 -2.93 -2.79 -16.16
C ILE A 6 -4.05 -3.79 -15.81
N GLU A 7 -4.46 -4.63 -16.76
CA GLU A 7 -5.54 -5.60 -16.56
C GLU A 7 -5.17 -6.69 -15.54
N ASP A 8 -3.89 -7.08 -15.51
CA ASP A 8 -3.40 -8.11 -14.60
C ASP A 8 -3.39 -7.60 -13.14
N ILE A 9 -3.12 -6.29 -12.93
CA ILE A 9 -3.27 -5.68 -11.59
C ILE A 9 -4.70 -5.75 -11.08
N ALA A 10 -5.69 -5.52 -11.95
CA ALA A 10 -7.09 -5.61 -11.54
C ALA A 10 -7.47 -7.02 -11.07
N GLU A 11 -6.89 -8.07 -11.67
CA GLU A 11 -7.10 -9.45 -11.22
C GLU A 11 -6.35 -9.76 -9.92
N ILE A 12 -5.10 -9.28 -9.78
CA ILE A 12 -4.32 -9.43 -8.54
C ILE A 12 -5.04 -8.78 -7.35
N LEU A 13 -5.61 -7.59 -7.55
CA LEU A 13 -6.28 -6.83 -6.50
C LEU A 13 -7.73 -7.25 -6.28
N ARG A 14 -8.27 -8.14 -7.12
CA ARG A 14 -9.71 -8.47 -7.22
C ARG A 14 -10.38 -8.84 -5.89
N GLU A 15 -9.66 -9.52 -5.00
CA GLU A 15 -10.19 -9.96 -3.71
C GLU A 15 -10.17 -8.88 -2.62
N PHE A 16 -9.44 -7.78 -2.87
CA PHE A 16 -9.23 -6.67 -1.93
C PHE A 16 -10.00 -5.41 -2.35
N ILE A 17 -10.38 -5.28 -3.62
CA ILE A 17 -11.09 -4.10 -4.11
C ILE A 17 -12.57 -4.08 -3.71
N SER A 18 -13.02 -2.92 -3.27
CA SER A 18 -14.44 -2.64 -3.03
C SER A 18 -15.25 -2.58 -4.33
N ASP A 19 -14.67 -2.00 -5.37
CA ASP A 19 -15.24 -1.83 -6.71
C ASP A 19 -14.13 -2.03 -7.76
N ARG A 20 -14.43 -2.81 -8.82
CA ARG A 20 -13.50 -3.09 -9.93
C ARG A 20 -13.20 -1.86 -10.78
N TYR A 21 -14.13 -0.90 -10.84
CA TYR A 21 -13.93 0.32 -11.62
C TYR A 21 -12.85 1.23 -11.04
N LEU A 22 -12.58 1.11 -9.73
CA LEU A 22 -11.59 1.92 -9.03
C LEU A 22 -10.19 1.76 -9.62
N VAL A 23 -9.78 0.52 -9.90
CA VAL A 23 -8.46 0.23 -10.48
C VAL A 23 -8.34 0.85 -11.87
N PHE A 24 -9.35 0.65 -12.71
CA PHE A 24 -9.41 1.22 -14.05
C PHE A 24 -9.34 2.75 -14.02
N MET A 25 -10.16 3.39 -13.19
CA MET A 25 -10.18 4.87 -13.08
C MET A 25 -8.83 5.44 -12.64
N GLY A 26 -8.13 4.78 -11.69
CA GLY A 26 -6.81 5.22 -11.25
C GLY A 26 -5.77 5.24 -12.36
N PHE A 27 -5.75 4.19 -13.19
CA PHE A 27 -4.82 4.13 -14.33
C PHE A 27 -5.19 5.10 -15.46
N GLU A 28 -6.48 5.25 -15.78
CA GLU A 28 -6.92 6.24 -16.77
C GLU A 28 -6.59 7.66 -16.33
N GLU A 29 -6.77 8.00 -15.06
CA GLU A 29 -6.44 9.32 -14.54
C GLU A 29 -4.93 9.60 -14.60
N ALA A 30 -4.10 8.63 -14.23
CA ALA A 30 -2.65 8.74 -14.37
C ALA A 30 -2.21 8.95 -15.82
N ARG A 31 -2.84 8.24 -16.77
CA ARG A 31 -2.61 8.42 -18.20
C ARG A 31 -3.00 9.82 -18.68
N ILE A 32 -4.18 10.31 -18.29
CA ILE A 32 -4.69 11.62 -18.71
C ILE A 32 -3.84 12.76 -18.14
N LEU A 33 -3.40 12.62 -16.88
CA LEU A 33 -2.71 13.69 -16.14
C LEU A 33 -1.18 13.59 -16.19
N GLY A 34 -0.65 12.51 -16.78
CA GLY A 34 0.80 12.29 -16.91
C GLY A 34 1.51 11.95 -15.60
N SER A 35 0.76 11.44 -14.61
CA SER A 35 1.31 11.01 -13.32
C SER A 35 1.98 9.64 -13.46
N ASN A 36 3.16 9.50 -12.85
CA ASN A 36 3.91 8.24 -12.88
C ASN A 36 3.66 7.36 -11.66
N ILE A 37 2.97 7.86 -10.63
CA ILE A 37 2.71 7.09 -9.41
C ILE A 37 1.21 7.11 -9.11
N ILE A 38 0.68 5.92 -8.82
CA ILE A 38 -0.71 5.70 -8.46
C ILE A 38 -0.74 4.94 -7.15
N GLY A 39 -1.44 5.48 -6.17
CA GLY A 39 -1.70 4.83 -4.89
C GLY A 39 -3.12 4.29 -4.84
N PHE A 40 -3.29 3.01 -4.52
CA PHE A 40 -4.61 2.46 -4.19
C PHE A 40 -4.80 2.47 -2.68
N ILE A 41 -5.71 3.32 -2.22
CA ILE A 41 -5.98 3.61 -0.82
C ILE A 41 -6.68 2.42 -0.19
N MET A 42 -6.13 1.96 0.93
CA MET A 42 -6.62 0.85 1.72
C MET A 42 -7.29 1.32 3.01
N ASP A 43 -8.36 0.65 3.38
CA ASP A 43 -9.01 0.72 4.70
C ASP A 43 -8.46 -0.42 5.57
N LEU A 44 -7.84 -0.05 6.69
CA LEU A 44 -7.21 -0.99 7.63
C LEU A 44 -7.77 -0.90 9.05
N SER A 45 -8.03 0.31 9.55
CA SER A 45 -8.70 0.59 10.84
C SER A 45 -8.67 2.09 11.12
N ASP A 46 -9.38 2.53 12.15
CA ASP A 46 -9.26 3.87 12.75
C ASP A 46 -7.87 4.17 13.34
N LYS A 47 -7.02 3.16 13.55
CA LYS A 47 -5.65 3.33 14.05
C LYS A 47 -4.64 3.77 12.98
N VAL A 48 -5.06 3.71 11.72
CA VAL A 48 -4.26 4.06 10.54
C VAL A 48 -4.86 5.35 9.97
N SER A 49 -4.06 6.40 9.87
CA SER A 49 -4.51 7.67 9.29
C SER A 49 -4.53 7.64 7.77
N TYR A 50 -3.64 6.85 7.18
CA TYR A 50 -3.53 6.68 5.74
C TYR A 50 -2.83 5.36 5.43
N SER A 51 -3.31 4.64 4.42
CA SER A 51 -2.59 3.50 3.88
C SER A 51 -2.88 3.31 2.41
N ALA A 52 -1.86 2.92 1.64
CA ALA A 52 -2.02 2.66 0.22
C ALA A 52 -0.95 1.68 -0.28
N ILE A 53 -1.28 0.97 -1.36
CA ILE A 53 -0.32 0.26 -2.19
C ILE A 53 -0.01 1.10 -3.43
N PHE A 54 1.26 1.37 -3.67
CA PHE A 54 1.73 2.25 -4.73
C PHE A 54 2.30 1.46 -5.91
N PHE A 55 1.99 1.97 -7.09
CA PHE A 55 2.48 1.48 -8.37
C PHE A 55 3.11 2.62 -9.16
N GLU A 56 4.23 2.34 -9.83
CA GLU A 56 4.78 3.16 -10.89
C GLU A 56 4.02 2.85 -12.18
N TYR A 57 3.54 3.86 -12.89
CA TYR A 57 2.95 3.76 -14.21
C TYR A 57 3.95 4.23 -15.26
N ILE A 58 4.28 3.34 -16.20
CA ILE A 58 5.24 3.61 -17.27
C ILE A 58 4.46 3.94 -18.55
N ILE A 59 4.24 5.24 -18.76
CA ILE A 59 3.41 5.79 -19.85
C ILE A 59 3.84 5.26 -21.23
N SER A 60 5.15 5.10 -21.48
CA SER A 60 5.66 4.72 -22.81
C SER A 60 5.29 3.31 -23.24
N ILE A 61 5.01 2.41 -22.30
CA ILE A 61 4.70 1.00 -22.56
C ILE A 61 3.33 0.60 -22.01
N ASP A 62 2.63 1.51 -21.34
CA ASP A 62 1.30 1.29 -20.74
C ASP A 62 1.28 0.13 -19.73
N GLU A 63 2.35 0.02 -18.93
CA GLU A 63 2.52 -1.02 -17.92
C GLU A 63 2.81 -0.38 -16.55
N VAL A 64 2.67 -1.19 -15.51
CA VAL A 64 2.79 -0.75 -14.11
C VAL A 64 3.71 -1.66 -13.32
N TYR A 65 4.31 -1.10 -12.28
CA TYR A 65 5.24 -1.81 -11.39
C TYR A 65 4.90 -1.51 -9.93
N PRO A 66 4.66 -2.50 -9.07
CA PRO A 66 4.44 -2.25 -7.64
C PRO A 66 5.72 -1.71 -7.02
N ILE A 67 5.59 -0.71 -6.15
CA ILE A 67 6.74 -0.06 -5.51
C ILE A 67 6.75 -0.39 -4.02
N ALA A 68 5.65 -0.07 -3.32
CA ALA A 68 5.60 -0.14 -1.88
C ALA A 68 4.17 -0.14 -1.34
N VAL A 69 3.99 -0.66 -0.12
CA VAL A 69 2.86 -0.36 0.75
C VAL A 69 3.27 0.69 1.76
N ILE A 70 2.42 1.69 1.97
CA ILE A 70 2.53 2.65 3.05
C ILE A 70 1.43 2.39 4.09
N ILE A 71 1.81 2.42 5.37
CA ILE A 71 0.89 2.39 6.52
C ILE A 71 1.27 3.55 7.45
N GLN A 72 0.52 4.63 7.40
CA GLN A 72 0.65 5.78 8.28
C GLN A 72 -0.18 5.58 9.54
N PHE A 73 0.44 5.77 10.70
CA PHE A 73 -0.24 5.61 11.98
C PHE A 73 -0.96 6.90 12.38
N ALA A 74 -2.10 6.77 13.05
CA ALA A 74 -2.72 7.91 13.73
C ALA A 74 -1.74 8.51 14.75
N LYS A 75 -1.59 9.84 14.73
CA LYS A 75 -0.53 10.59 15.46
C LYS A 75 -0.53 10.35 16.97
N ASP A 76 -1.71 10.20 17.56
CA ASP A 76 -1.92 9.90 18.98
C ASP A 76 -1.55 8.46 19.33
N ILE A 77 -1.67 7.54 18.39
CA ILE A 77 -1.33 6.13 18.56
C ILE A 77 0.17 5.90 18.34
N ALA A 78 0.77 6.51 17.32
CA ALA A 78 2.17 6.34 16.93
C ALA A 78 3.14 6.49 18.13
N LYS A 79 2.87 7.48 18.99
CA LYS A 79 3.68 7.78 20.19
C LYS A 79 3.72 6.65 21.23
N ASN A 80 2.72 5.77 21.21
CA ASN A 80 2.57 4.70 22.18
C ASN A 80 3.10 3.36 21.67
N ILE A 81 3.54 3.27 20.41
CA ILE A 81 4.06 2.04 19.84
C ILE A 81 5.51 1.84 20.31
N PRO A 82 5.83 0.75 21.02
CA PRO A 82 7.21 0.46 21.40
C PRO A 82 8.11 0.27 20.16
N LEU A 83 9.27 0.93 20.16
CA LEU A 83 10.24 0.82 19.07
C LEU A 83 10.66 -0.64 18.79
N SER A 84 10.71 -1.48 19.83
CA SER A 84 11.04 -2.90 19.68
C SER A 84 10.00 -3.68 18.85
N LEU A 85 8.72 -3.31 18.92
CA LEU A 85 7.68 -3.90 18.06
C LEU A 85 7.81 -3.41 16.63
N VAL A 86 8.11 -2.13 16.44
CA VAL A 86 8.38 -1.56 15.12
C VAL A 86 9.56 -2.27 14.46
N GLN A 87 10.71 -2.38 15.14
CA GLN A 87 11.90 -3.08 14.65
C GLN A 87 11.59 -4.53 14.26
N LYS A 88 10.86 -5.27 15.10
CA LYS A 88 10.43 -6.64 14.80
C LYS A 88 9.64 -6.74 13.48
N VAL A 89 8.78 -5.76 13.20
CA VAL A 89 8.03 -5.68 11.94
C VAL A 89 8.96 -5.38 10.77
N LEU A 90 9.81 -4.36 10.90
CA LEU A 90 10.73 -3.94 9.83
C LEU A 90 11.67 -5.07 9.42
N ASP A 91 12.28 -5.77 10.39
CA ASP A 91 13.22 -6.86 10.14
C ASP A 91 12.57 -8.01 9.36
N ARG A 92 11.29 -8.29 9.63
CA ARG A 92 10.55 -9.38 9.00
C ARG A 92 10.18 -9.08 7.55
N TYR A 93 9.76 -7.85 7.26
CA TYR A 93 9.28 -7.47 5.91
C TYR A 93 10.23 -6.55 5.16
N ARG A 94 11.48 -6.40 5.63
CA ARG A 94 12.49 -5.52 5.03
C ARG A 94 11.96 -4.09 4.83
N GLY A 95 11.14 -3.64 5.77
CA GLY A 95 10.48 -2.34 5.72
C GLY A 95 11.34 -1.22 6.26
N TYR A 96 10.85 0.01 6.09
CA TYR A 96 11.45 1.23 6.61
C TYR A 96 10.43 1.99 7.45
N VAL A 97 10.90 2.70 8.47
CA VAL A 97 10.11 3.79 9.05
C VAL A 97 10.26 4.99 8.14
N TYR A 98 9.14 5.59 7.75
CA TYR A 98 9.16 6.91 7.13
C TYR A 98 8.50 7.91 8.08
N GLY A 99 8.96 9.15 8.00
CA GLY A 99 8.38 10.26 8.73
C GLY A 99 8.28 11.47 7.82
N SER A 100 7.12 12.12 7.81
CA SER A 100 6.88 13.38 7.10
C SER A 100 6.32 14.40 8.07
N GLY A 101 7.20 15.26 8.60
CA GLY A 101 6.82 16.21 9.65
C GLY A 101 6.35 15.50 10.92
N ASP A 102 5.05 15.62 11.21
CA ASP A 102 4.40 15.00 12.38
C ASP A 102 3.89 13.57 12.09
N ASP A 103 3.91 13.15 10.83
CA ASP A 103 3.43 11.85 10.40
C ASP A 103 4.54 10.81 10.48
N MET A 104 4.18 9.63 10.97
CA MET A 104 5.08 8.47 11.03
C MET A 104 4.32 7.23 10.55
N GLY A 105 5.03 6.37 9.84
CA GLY A 105 4.47 5.12 9.40
C GLY A 105 5.52 4.11 8.99
N LEU A 106 5.04 3.06 8.34
CA LEU A 106 5.86 2.02 7.73
C LEU A 106 5.76 2.13 6.21
N LEU A 107 6.90 1.91 5.57
CA LEU A 107 7.00 1.68 4.15
C LEU A 107 7.53 0.26 3.94
N ILE A 108 6.75 -0.57 3.27
CA ILE A 108 7.08 -1.96 2.97
C ILE A 108 7.33 -2.04 1.47
N PRO A 109 8.57 -2.24 1.01
CA PRO A 109 8.86 -2.34 -0.42
C PRO A 109 8.19 -3.58 -1.01
N ILE A 110 7.85 -3.50 -2.30
CA ILE A 110 7.31 -4.62 -3.08
C ILE A 110 8.27 -4.84 -4.25
N ASP A 111 8.93 -6.00 -4.31
CA ASP A 111 9.92 -6.25 -5.36
C ASP A 111 9.27 -6.69 -6.69
N ASN A 112 8.06 -7.27 -6.62
CA ASN A 112 7.34 -7.83 -7.77
C ASN A 112 5.84 -8.08 -7.44
N GLU A 113 5.06 -8.37 -8.48
CA GLU A 113 3.62 -8.61 -8.41
C GLU A 113 3.19 -9.81 -7.57
N ILE A 114 4.03 -10.84 -7.49
CA ILE A 114 3.73 -12.10 -6.77
C ILE A 114 3.66 -11.83 -5.27
N GLU A 115 4.36 -10.80 -4.78
CA GLU A 115 4.34 -10.41 -3.38
C GLU A 115 3.05 -9.68 -2.97
N ILE A 116 2.29 -9.11 -3.90
CA ILE A 116 1.11 -8.31 -3.58
C ILE A 116 0.07 -9.12 -2.78
N PRO A 117 -0.36 -10.32 -3.20
CA PRO A 117 -1.33 -11.10 -2.43
C PRO A 117 -0.79 -11.50 -1.05
N MET A 118 0.51 -11.80 -0.95
CA MET A 118 1.18 -12.15 0.30
C MET A 118 1.20 -10.97 1.26
N ILE A 119 1.54 -9.77 0.77
CA ILE A 119 1.55 -8.56 1.57
C ILE A 119 0.14 -8.23 2.06
N MET A 120 -0.84 -8.26 1.15
CA MET A 120 -2.24 -7.93 1.45
C MET A 120 -2.89 -8.93 2.41
N SER A 121 -2.62 -10.23 2.27
CA SER A 121 -3.30 -11.27 3.05
C SER A 121 -2.56 -11.71 4.31
N ILE A 122 -1.25 -11.44 4.39
CA ILE A 122 -0.40 -11.94 5.47
C ILE A 122 0.33 -10.78 6.14
N ALA A 123 1.17 -10.04 5.40
CA ALA A 123 2.04 -9.04 6.02
C ALA A 123 1.24 -7.93 6.71
N ILE A 124 0.28 -7.30 6.02
CA ILE A 124 -0.53 -6.22 6.59
C ILE A 124 -1.33 -6.71 7.82
N PRO A 125 -2.09 -7.83 7.75
CA PRO A 125 -2.75 -8.39 8.93
C PRO A 125 -1.81 -8.66 10.11
N GLU A 126 -0.64 -9.27 9.86
CA GLU A 126 0.33 -9.56 10.91
C GLU A 126 0.92 -8.26 11.52
N ILE A 127 1.19 -7.24 10.71
CA ILE A 127 1.66 -5.93 11.18
C ILE A 127 0.63 -5.30 12.11
N MET A 128 -0.63 -5.25 11.68
CA MET A 128 -1.70 -4.70 12.49
C MET A 128 -1.91 -5.49 13.78
N LYS A 129 -1.73 -6.82 13.73
CA LYS A 129 -1.79 -7.66 14.93
C LYS A 129 -0.62 -7.39 15.88
N VAL A 130 0.60 -7.28 15.38
CA VAL A 130 1.80 -7.07 16.21
C VAL A 130 1.80 -5.68 16.85
N LEU A 131 1.48 -4.65 16.07
CA LEU A 131 1.57 -3.27 16.56
C LEU A 131 0.35 -2.85 17.39
N PHE A 132 -0.83 -3.38 17.07
CA PHE A 132 -2.09 -2.87 17.62
C PHE A 132 -3.00 -3.93 18.23
N ASN A 133 -2.57 -5.20 18.26
CA ASN A 133 -3.39 -6.35 18.65
C ASN A 133 -4.75 -6.37 17.96
N TYR A 134 -4.77 -6.02 16.68
CA TYR A 134 -5.99 -5.85 15.89
C TYR A 134 -5.97 -6.76 14.67
N ASP A 135 -7.06 -7.48 14.44
CA ASP A 135 -7.24 -8.30 13.24
C ASP A 135 -7.90 -7.44 12.15
N VAL A 136 -7.24 -7.34 11.00
CA VAL A 136 -7.70 -6.56 9.85
C VAL A 136 -7.86 -7.46 8.62
N LYS A 137 -8.82 -7.10 7.76
CA LYS A 137 -8.85 -7.57 6.37
C LYS A 137 -8.71 -6.35 5.45
N PRO A 138 -7.55 -6.16 4.80
CA PRO A 138 -7.34 -5.00 3.93
C PRO A 138 -8.37 -4.91 2.82
N LYS A 139 -8.82 -3.68 2.55
CA LYS A 139 -9.78 -3.39 1.48
C LYS A 139 -9.40 -2.12 0.76
N ILE A 140 -9.33 -2.14 -0.57
CA ILE A 140 -9.09 -0.95 -1.39
C ILE A 140 -10.40 -0.20 -1.57
N ILE A 141 -10.41 1.08 -1.17
CA ILE A 141 -11.59 1.94 -1.09
C ILE A 141 -11.49 3.21 -1.94
N GLY A 142 -10.29 3.59 -2.37
CA GLY A 142 -10.07 4.70 -3.29
C GLY A 142 -8.73 4.59 -4.00
N TYR A 143 -8.42 5.59 -4.81
CA TYR A 143 -7.10 5.77 -5.40
C TYR A 143 -6.70 7.25 -5.36
N GLU A 144 -5.41 7.50 -5.52
CA GLU A 144 -4.85 8.83 -5.74
C GLU A 144 -3.69 8.75 -6.73
N VAL A 145 -3.45 9.85 -7.42
CA VAL A 145 -2.29 10.03 -8.30
C VAL A 145 -1.31 10.99 -7.65
N VAL A 146 -0.02 10.64 -7.68
CA VAL A 146 1.05 11.47 -7.11
C VAL A 146 1.81 12.15 -8.26
N TYR A 147 1.95 13.47 -8.13
CA TYR A 147 2.62 14.35 -9.10
C TYR A 147 4.05 14.68 -8.69
#